data_AF-A0A1J3IJW3-F1
#
_entry.id   AF-A0A1J3IJW3-F1
#
_cell.length_a   1.000
_cell.length_b   1.000
_cell.length_c   1.000
_cell.angle_alpha   90.00
_cell.angle_beta   90.00
_cell.angle_gamma   90.00
#
_symmetry.space_group_name_H-M   'P 1'
#
loop_
_entity.id
_entity.type
_entity.pdbx_description
1 polymer ?
#
loop_
_entity_poly.entity_id
_entity_poly.type
_entity_poly.pdbx_seq_one_letter_code
_entity_poly.pdbx_strand_id
1 'polypeptide(L)'
;GFQFVIIQESLPVSQHKTLGSVNFFLKLDKTSEASFKECIAQLLLQQGNDISCIIYDEFLYFCDAAAREFKLHSVILSTQSATNEVWGYFLSKSQCREVLDRH
;
A
#
# COMPACT_ATOMS: atom_id res chain seq x y z
N GLY A 1 3.28 24.24 -0.86
CA GLY A 1 3.16 23.81 -2.28
C GLY A 1 3.34 22.31 -2.36
N PHE A 2 3.18 21.71 -3.53
CA PHE A 2 3.39 20.27 -3.73
C PHE A 2 4.65 20.01 -4.58
N GLN A 3 5.40 18.97 -4.23
CA GLN A 3 6.49 18.44 -5.03
C GLN A 3 6.11 17.03 -5.47
N PHE A 4 6.22 16.77 -6.78
CA PHE A 4 5.95 15.46 -7.35
C PHE A 4 7.26 14.73 -7.59
N VAL A 5 7.31 13.46 -7.18
CA VAL A 5 8.47 12.58 -7.37
C VAL A 5 7.99 11.33 -8.11
N ILE A 6 8.75 10.95 -9.12
CA ILE A 6 8.48 9.73 -9.89
C ILE A 6 9.19 8.58 -9.20
N ILE A 7 8.42 7.60 -8.73
CA ILE A 7 8.97 6.33 -8.22
C ILE A 7 9.21 5.43 -9.43
N GLN A 8 10.34 4.74 -9.43
CA GLN A 8 10.67 3.82 -10.51
C GLN A 8 9.64 2.69 -10.62
N GLU A 9 9.09 2.51 -11.82
CA GLU A 9 8.12 1.45 -12.11
C GLU A 9 8.75 0.08 -11.85
N SER A 10 8.09 -0.73 -11.01
CA SER A 10 8.54 -2.08 -10.67
C SER A 10 7.78 -3.15 -11.45
N LEU A 11 6.60 -2.81 -11.98
CA LEU A 11 5.71 -3.71 -12.69
C LEU A 11 5.00 -2.97 -13.84
N PRO A 12 5.23 -3.36 -15.11
CA PRO A 12 4.57 -2.74 -16.25
C PRO A 12 3.05 -2.82 -16.17
N VAL A 13 2.36 -1.71 -16.36
CA VAL A 13 0.88 -1.65 -16.39
C VAL A 13 0.27 -2.64 -17.39
N SER A 14 0.98 -2.95 -18.48
CA SER A 14 0.54 -3.94 -19.46
C SER A 14 0.33 -5.35 -18.87
N GLN A 15 1.03 -5.70 -17.78
CA GLN A 15 0.86 -6.99 -17.10
C GLN A 15 -0.49 -7.10 -16.38
N HIS A 16 -1.20 -6.00 -16.13
CA HIS A 16 -2.52 -5.99 -15.50
C HIS A 16 -3.52 -6.87 -16.27
N LYS A 17 -3.49 -6.80 -17.61
CA LYS A 17 -4.38 -7.61 -18.47
C LYS A 17 -4.13 -9.11 -18.33
N THR A 18 -2.87 -9.50 -18.13
CA THR A 18 -2.47 -10.91 -18.06
C THR A 18 -2.62 -11.49 -16.65
N LEU A 19 -2.31 -10.70 -15.62
CA LEU A 19 -2.33 -11.14 -14.22
C LEU A 19 -3.73 -11.03 -13.61
N GLY A 20 -4.57 -10.13 -14.12
CA GLY A 20 -5.81 -9.71 -13.45
C GLY A 20 -5.51 -8.79 -12.25
N SER A 21 -6.54 -8.12 -11.73
CA SER A 21 -6.36 -7.03 -10.76
C SER A 21 -5.71 -7.49 -9.45
N VAL A 22 -6.22 -8.57 -8.83
CA VAL A 22 -5.72 -9.05 -7.53
C VAL A 22 -4.24 -9.44 -7.60
N ASN A 23 -3.85 -10.28 -8.57
CA ASN A 23 -2.46 -10.72 -8.71
C ASN A 23 -1.54 -9.58 -9.15
N PHE A 24 -2.04 -8.62 -9.94
CA PHE A 24 -1.29 -7.44 -10.32
C PHE A 24 -0.93 -6.61 -9.07
N PHE A 25 -1.89 -6.31 -8.20
CA PHE A 25 -1.62 -5.55 -6.98
C PHE A 25 -0.70 -6.29 -6.01
N LEU A 26 -0.90 -7.59 -5.79
CA LEU A 26 0.01 -8.40 -4.96
C LEU A 26 1.45 -8.40 -5.49
N LYS A 27 1.61 -8.47 -6.82
CA LYS A 27 2.93 -8.43 -7.44
C LYS A 27 3.54 -7.04 -7.37
N LEU A 28 2.76 -6.00 -7.66
CA LEU A 28 3.16 -4.61 -7.58
C LEU A 28 3.64 -4.26 -6.16
N ASP A 29 2.89 -4.70 -5.15
CA ASP A 29 3.23 -4.49 -3.75
C ASP A 29 4.62 -5.04 -3.42
N LYS A 30 4.84 -6.32 -3.74
CA LYS A 30 6.11 -7.00 -3.52
C LYS A 30 7.28 -6.38 -4.29
N THR A 31 7.06 -5.95 -5.54
CA THR A 31 8.15 -5.42 -6.38
C THR A 31 8.46 -3.95 -6.14
N SER A 32 7.54 -3.19 -5.54
CA SER A 32 7.70 -1.74 -5.33
C SER A 32 8.32 -1.36 -3.99
N GLU A 33 8.38 -2.28 -3.02
CA GLU A 33 8.85 -1.96 -1.66
C GLU A 33 10.26 -1.36 -1.65
N ALA A 34 11.21 -1.99 -2.33
CA ALA A 34 12.61 -1.54 -2.32
C ALA A 34 12.77 -0.15 -2.96
N SER A 35 12.19 0.07 -4.14
CA SER A 35 12.29 1.37 -4.83
C SER A 35 11.55 2.48 -4.08
N PHE A 36 10.44 2.15 -3.42
CA PHE A 36 9.72 3.11 -2.59
C PHE A 36 10.52 3.50 -1.34
N LYS A 37 11.10 2.53 -0.64
CA LYS A 37 11.95 2.80 0.53
C LYS A 37 13.15 3.66 0.19
N GLU A 38 13.81 3.38 -0.93
CA GLU A 38 14.90 4.20 -1.44
C GLU A 38 14.45 5.65 -1.71
N CYS A 39 13.30 5.83 -2.36
CA CYS A 39 12.71 7.14 -2.60
C CYS A 39 12.45 7.92 -1.30
N ILE A 40 11.84 7.28 -0.29
CA ILE A 40 11.58 7.91 1.01
C ILE A 40 12.89 8.27 1.73
N ALA A 41 13.90 7.39 1.70
CA ALA A 41 15.20 7.68 2.29
C ALA A 41 15.86 8.91 1.65
N GLN A 42 15.81 9.02 0.32
CA GLN A 42 16.32 10.18 -0.41
C GLN A 42 15.55 11.46 -0.04
N LEU A 43 14.23 11.39 0.07
CA LEU A 43 13.39 12.53 0.46
C LEU A 43 13.66 13.00 1.89
N LEU A 44 13.82 12.08 2.83
CA LEU A 44 14.19 12.40 4.21
C LEU A 44 15.53 13.13 4.27
N LEU A 45 16.53 12.67 3.50
CA LEU A 45 17.83 13.35 3.41
C LEU A 45 17.70 14.76 2.81
N GLN A 46 16.90 14.92 1.74
CA GLN A 46 16.70 16.20 1.06
C GLN A 46 15.93 17.21 1.92
N GLN A 47 14.98 16.76 2.74
CA GLN A 47 14.12 17.62 3.56
C GLN A 47 14.57 17.73 5.02
N GLY A 48 15.74 17.19 5.37
CA GLY A 48 16.26 17.26 6.74
C GLY A 48 15.39 16.50 7.77
N ASN A 49 14.79 15.38 7.35
CA ASN A 49 13.86 14.56 8.13
C ASN A 49 12.54 15.24 8.55
N ASP A 50 12.07 16.23 7.79
CA ASP A 50 10.81 16.95 8.07
C ASP A 50 9.52 16.21 7.61
N ILE A 51 9.65 14.96 7.15
CA ILE A 51 8.49 14.15 6.80
C ILE A 51 7.88 13.61 8.09
N SER A 52 6.62 13.96 8.36
CA SER A 52 5.92 13.53 9.58
C SER A 52 5.08 12.26 9.39
N CYS A 53 4.63 11.99 8.16
CA CYS A 53 3.67 10.93 7.86
C CYS A 53 3.76 10.46 6.40
N ILE A 54 3.45 9.19 6.16
CA ILE A 54 3.16 8.62 4.82
C ILE A 54 1.66 8.38 4.71
N ILE A 55 1.01 8.96 3.69
CA ILE A 55 -0.39 8.70 3.35
C ILE A 55 -0.41 7.86 2.08
N TYR A 56 -1.10 6.72 2.09
CA TYR A 56 -1.08 5.79 0.96
C TYR A 56 -2.41 5.09 0.73
N ASP A 57 -2.61 4.61 -0.49
CA ASP A 57 -3.79 3.84 -0.88
C ASP A 57 -3.77 2.44 -0.25
N GLU A 58 -4.93 1.95 0.20
CA GLU A 58 -5.08 0.66 0.90
C GLU A 58 -4.54 -0.58 0.16
N PHE A 59 -4.35 -0.51 -1.16
CA PHE A 59 -3.76 -1.60 -1.95
C PHE A 59 -2.23 -1.55 -2.05
N LEU A 60 -1.57 -0.53 -1.49
CA LEU A 60 -0.12 -0.30 -1.57
C LEU A 60 0.57 -0.53 -0.21
N TYR A 61 0.48 -1.75 0.32
CA TYR A 61 0.98 -2.13 1.65
C TYR A 61 2.48 -1.90 1.85
N PHE A 62 3.28 -1.93 0.79
CA PHE A 62 4.71 -1.58 0.84
C PHE A 62 4.98 -0.17 1.39
N CYS A 63 4.00 0.73 1.31
CA CYS A 63 4.10 2.06 1.92
C CYS A 63 4.12 1.97 3.46
N ASP A 64 3.36 1.05 4.06
CA ASP A 64 3.39 0.81 5.51
C ASP A 64 4.74 0.26 5.94
N ALA A 65 5.32 -0.64 5.12
CA ALA A 65 6.64 -1.20 5.38
C ALA A 65 7.72 -0.10 5.45
N ALA A 66 7.66 0.88 4.52
CA ALA A 66 8.54 2.05 4.57
C ALA A 66 8.25 2.94 5.78
N ALA A 67 6.97 3.24 6.09
CA ALA A 67 6.60 4.05 7.24
C ALA A 67 7.17 3.47 8.54
N ARG A 68 7.04 2.15 8.74
CA ARG A 68 7.60 1.45 9.90
C ARG A 68 9.12 1.49 9.95
N GLU A 69 9.79 1.27 8.82
CA GLU A 69 11.25 1.28 8.73
C GLU A 69 11.83 2.65 9.12
N PHE A 70 11.22 3.73 8.61
CA PHE A 70 11.64 5.10 8.88
C PHE A 70 11.00 5.71 10.15
N LYS A 71 10.22 4.93 10.91
CA LYS A 71 9.52 5.35 12.12
C LYS A 71 8.61 6.58 11.91
N LEU A 72 7.97 6.63 10.74
CA LEU A 72 7.00 7.65 10.37
C LEU A 72 5.59 7.19 10.72
N HIS A 73 4.68 8.14 10.95
CA HIS A 73 3.26 7.81 11.03
C HIS A 73 2.75 7.35 9.66
N SER A 74 1.78 6.45 9.66
CA SER A 74 1.06 6.05 8.45
C SER A 74 -0.43 6.36 8.53
N VAL A 75 -1.00 6.79 7.41
CA VAL A 75 -2.45 6.90 7.22
C VAL A 75 -2.83 6.16 5.96
N ILE A 76 -3.73 5.19 6.11
CA ILE A 76 -4.30 4.43 4.99
C ILE A 76 -5.49 5.22 4.43
N LEU A 77 -5.52 5.36 3.12
CA LEU A 77 -6.61 5.95 2.36
C LEU A 77 -7.29 4.85 1.55
N SER A 78 -8.53 4.50 1.89
CA SER A 78 -9.37 3.72 0.99
C SER A 78 -9.92 4.62 -0.11
N THR A 79 -9.74 4.20 -1.35
CA THR A 79 -10.34 4.85 -2.52
C THR A 79 -11.67 4.22 -2.93
N GLN A 80 -12.16 3.25 -2.15
CA GLN A 80 -13.44 2.61 -2.37
C GLN A 80 -14.59 3.37 -1.71
N SER A 81 -15.82 2.94 -2.05
CA SER A 81 -17.01 3.45 -1.38
C SER A 81 -17.08 2.90 0.05
N ALA A 82 -17.67 3.67 0.96
CA ALA A 82 -17.93 3.19 2.32
C ALA A 82 -18.74 1.89 2.36
N THR A 83 -19.63 1.67 1.38
CA THR A 83 -20.38 0.41 1.25
C THR A 83 -19.46 -0.77 0.96
N ASN A 84 -18.48 -0.59 0.07
CA ASN A 84 -17.51 -1.63 -0.25
C ASN A 84 -16.64 -1.97 0.96
N GLU A 85 -16.16 -0.95 1.68
CA GLU A 85 -15.36 -1.13 2.89
C GLU A 85 -16.11 -1.93 3.96
N VAL A 86 -17.34 -1.51 4.27
CA VAL A 86 -18.19 -2.20 5.25
C VAL A 86 -18.50 -3.63 4.79
N TRP A 87 -18.72 -3.84 3.50
CA TRP A 87 -18.97 -5.16 2.94
C TRP A 87 -17.75 -6.07 3.04
N GLY A 88 -16.56 -5.58 2.68
CA GLY A 88 -15.29 -6.31 2.83
C GLY A 88 -15.02 -6.69 4.29
N TYR A 89 -15.27 -5.76 5.22
CA TYR A 89 -15.19 -6.03 6.65
C TYR A 89 -16.19 -7.11 7.10
N PHE A 90 -17.44 -7.04 6.64
CA PHE A 90 -18.45 -8.04 6.98
C PHE A 90 -18.07 -9.43 6.49
N LEU A 91 -17.63 -9.53 5.22
CA LEU A 91 -17.21 -10.80 4.60
C LEU A 91 -16.04 -11.44 5.33
N SER A 92 -14.99 -10.66 5.63
CA SER A 92 -13.82 -11.17 6.37
C SER A 92 -14.22 -11.70 7.75
N LYS A 93 -15.13 -11.02 8.45
CA LYS A 93 -15.64 -11.44 9.76
C LYS A 93 -16.51 -12.70 9.68
N SER A 94 -17.32 -12.87 8.63
CA SER A 94 -18.08 -14.12 8.41
C SER A 94 -17.16 -15.30 8.09
N GLN A 95 -16.14 -15.08 7.27
CA GLN A 95 -15.20 -16.13 6.87
C GLN A 95 -14.34 -16.59 8.07
N CYS A 96 -13.90 -15.66 8.93
CA CYS A 96 -13.24 -16.02 10.19
C CYS A 96 -14.13 -16.87 11.11
N ARG A 97 -15.44 -16.57 11.18
CA ARG A 97 -16.39 -17.38 11.96
C ARG A 97 -16.55 -18.79 11.40
N GLU A 98 -16.68 -18.92 10.08
CA GLU A 98 -16.78 -20.24 9.43
C GLU A 98 -15.50 -21.09 9.57
N VAL A 99 -14.34 -20.47 9.76
CA VAL A 99 -13.07 -21.17 10.07
C VAL A 99 -13.03 -21.60 11.54
N LEU A 100 -13.50 -20.76 12.46
CA LEU A 100 -13.54 -21.09 13.88
C LEU A 100 -14.57 -22.18 14.22
N ASP A 101 -15.72 -22.20 13.53
CA ASP A 101 -16.77 -23.21 13.73
C ASP A 101 -16.43 -24.59 13.13
N ARG A 102 -15.31 -24.69 12.39
CA ARG A 102 -14.81 -25.94 11.77
C ARG A 102 -13.71 -26.64 12.58
N HIS A 103 -13.35 -26.12 13.75
CA HIS A 103 -12.37 -26.69 14.69
C HIS A 103 -13.00 -26.91 16.07
#